data_AF-B0D5U0-F1
#
_entry.id   AF-B0D5U0-F1
#
_cell.length_a   1.000
_cell.length_b   1.000
_cell.length_c   1.000
_cell.angle_alpha   90.00
_cell.angle_beta   90.00
_cell.angle_gamma   90.00
#
_symmetry.space_group_name_H-M   'P 1'
#
loop_
_entity.id
_entity.type
_entity.pdbx_description
1 polymer ?
#
loop_
_entity_poly.entity_id
_entity_poly.type
_entity_poly.pdbx_seq_one_letter_code
_entity_poly.pdbx_strand_id
1 'polypeptide(L)'
;MWPQYIVAAFEKISPEADEGVFYGPWNSVLNHCFPINEGYLICPQLPPAIQVHASYSTNRDTNNFIVTLSVMKNDETIFFVNAKAPKYLGNTYARFAADEQIRKRFYQGFESSPYKMHGISAFGTNVSFYELEKENADGHCGIIRPRPAAKYSEQILVDVIPKNRWDLNILDEQGYENFMEVVEEAKALELHEPASSCSSTIVTGFNSNSKCIMVILPIIISVVNLLESQSYRCPYDSICLLVAVRLLFEHHALAPHPGRPNHHLLIKIDCQFPMIEMKREII
;
A
#
# COMPACT_ATOMS: atom_id res chain seq x y z
N MET A 1 -22.47 -8.33 17.22
CA MET A 1 -22.04 -9.75 17.20
C MET A 1 -21.70 -10.16 15.78
N TRP A 2 -20.69 -11.02 15.63
CA TRP A 2 -20.28 -11.54 14.31
C TRP A 2 -21.34 -12.44 13.67
N PRO A 3 -21.48 -12.43 12.33
CA PRO A 3 -22.18 -13.47 11.61
C PRO A 3 -21.65 -14.87 11.92
N GLN A 4 -22.55 -15.86 11.99
CA GLN A 4 -22.19 -17.24 12.39
C GLN A 4 -21.09 -17.87 11.52
N TYR A 5 -21.00 -17.51 10.24
CA TYR A 5 -19.98 -18.07 9.34
C TYR A 5 -18.56 -17.59 9.69
N ILE A 6 -18.40 -16.40 10.29
CA ILE A 6 -17.10 -15.89 10.77
C ILE A 6 -16.70 -16.64 12.03
N VAL A 7 -17.63 -16.75 13.00
CA VAL A 7 -17.40 -17.48 14.25
C VAL A 7 -17.00 -18.93 13.95
N ALA A 8 -17.77 -19.62 13.10
CA ALA A 8 -17.49 -20.99 12.70
C ALA A 8 -16.17 -21.15 11.93
N ALA A 9 -15.67 -20.10 11.26
CA ALA A 9 -14.38 -20.15 10.58
C ALA A 9 -13.22 -20.17 11.58
N PHE A 10 -13.30 -19.40 12.67
CA PHE A 10 -12.28 -19.43 13.72
C PHE A 10 -12.36 -20.69 14.58
N GLU A 11 -13.56 -21.14 14.97
CA GLU A 11 -13.76 -22.33 15.82
C GLU A 11 -13.25 -23.63 15.18
N LYS A 12 -13.21 -23.72 13.85
CA LYS A 12 -12.69 -24.89 13.12
C LYS A 12 -11.17 -25.02 13.19
N ILE A 13 -10.46 -23.97 13.59
CA ILE A 13 -9.00 -23.93 13.56
C ILE A 13 -8.44 -24.46 14.87
N SER A 14 -7.51 -25.40 14.78
CA SER A 14 -6.79 -25.90 15.95
C SER A 14 -5.98 -24.76 16.60
N PRO A 15 -5.94 -24.63 17.94
CA PRO A 15 -5.04 -23.69 18.62
C PRO A 15 -3.56 -23.86 18.27
N GLU A 16 -3.16 -25.07 17.83
CA GLU A 16 -1.80 -25.40 17.42
C GLU A 16 -1.50 -25.13 15.95
N ALA A 17 -2.51 -24.71 15.17
CA ALA A 17 -2.37 -24.41 13.76
C ALA A 17 -1.35 -23.30 13.52
N ASP A 18 -0.70 -23.35 12.35
CA ASP A 18 0.23 -22.32 11.94
C ASP A 18 -0.49 -21.05 11.49
N GLU A 19 0.27 -19.95 11.44
CA GLU A 19 -0.22 -18.60 11.16
C GLU A 19 -1.09 -18.52 9.89
N GLY A 20 -0.69 -19.23 8.83
CA GLY A 20 -1.35 -19.17 7.53
C GLY A 20 -2.83 -19.60 7.54
N VAL A 21 -3.24 -20.45 8.48
CA VAL A 21 -4.62 -20.93 8.59
C VAL A 21 -5.56 -19.82 9.06
N PHE A 22 -5.04 -18.82 9.77
CA PHE A 22 -5.82 -17.70 10.30
C PHE A 22 -6.10 -16.60 9.26
N TYR A 23 -5.40 -16.58 8.12
CA TYR A 23 -5.61 -15.55 7.09
C TYR A 23 -7.01 -15.62 6.47
N GLY A 24 -7.58 -16.81 6.29
CA GLY A 24 -8.93 -16.99 5.76
C GLY A 24 -10.01 -16.35 6.65
N PRO A 25 -10.13 -16.73 7.94
CA PRO A 25 -11.06 -16.10 8.87
C PRO A 25 -10.87 -14.60 9.02
N TRP A 26 -9.62 -14.11 9.11
CA TRP A 26 -9.35 -12.67 9.17
C TRP A 26 -9.76 -11.94 7.89
N ASN A 27 -9.55 -12.54 6.72
CA ASN A 27 -10.06 -12.00 5.46
C ASN A 27 -11.60 -11.94 5.44
N SER A 28 -12.29 -12.93 6.01
CA SER A 28 -13.75 -12.91 6.15
C SER A 28 -14.24 -11.78 7.08
N VAL A 29 -13.56 -11.55 8.19
CA VAL A 29 -13.84 -10.41 9.10
C VAL A 29 -13.69 -9.09 8.33
N LEU A 30 -12.57 -8.90 7.63
CA LEU A 30 -12.32 -7.66 6.89
C LEU A 30 -13.34 -7.46 5.76
N ASN A 31 -13.68 -8.49 4.99
CA ASN A 31 -14.67 -8.37 3.91
C ASN A 31 -16.08 -8.06 4.45
N HIS A 32 -16.40 -8.52 5.66
CA HIS A 32 -17.65 -8.17 6.32
C HIS A 32 -17.69 -6.71 6.74
N CYS A 33 -16.58 -6.19 7.27
CA CYS A 33 -16.48 -4.82 7.76
C CYS A 33 -16.25 -3.78 6.66
N PHE A 34 -15.51 -4.14 5.62
CA PHE A 34 -15.07 -3.26 4.52
C PHE A 34 -15.50 -3.86 3.18
N PRO A 35 -16.79 -3.76 2.84
CA PRO A 35 -17.32 -4.48 1.69
C PRO A 35 -16.95 -3.77 0.37
N ILE A 36 -16.71 -4.55 -0.67
CA ILE A 36 -16.22 -4.05 -1.96
C ILE A 36 -17.18 -3.08 -2.65
N ASN A 37 -18.49 -3.21 -2.40
CA ASN A 37 -19.52 -2.32 -2.93
C ASN A 37 -19.45 -0.90 -2.32
N GLU A 38 -18.76 -0.71 -1.20
CA GLU A 38 -18.46 0.60 -0.60
C GLU A 38 -17.10 1.15 -1.07
N GLY A 39 -16.43 0.47 -2.02
CA GLY A 39 -15.16 0.92 -2.61
C GLY A 39 -13.91 0.49 -1.84
N TYR A 40 -14.03 -0.41 -0.86
CA TYR A 40 -12.88 -0.95 -0.15
C TYR A 40 -12.26 -2.14 -0.88
N LEU A 41 -10.93 -2.25 -0.81
CA LEU A 41 -10.17 -3.39 -1.33
C LEU A 41 -9.34 -4.01 -0.21
N ILE A 42 -9.33 -5.33 -0.13
CA ILE A 42 -8.49 -6.07 0.83
C ILE A 42 -7.35 -6.71 0.07
N CYS A 43 -6.14 -6.26 0.35
CA CYS A 43 -4.92 -6.64 -0.36
C CYS A 43 -3.98 -7.39 0.59
N PRO A 44 -3.69 -8.68 0.34
CA PRO A 44 -2.60 -9.38 1.00
C PRO A 44 -1.26 -8.76 0.60
N GLN A 45 -0.53 -8.23 1.57
CA GLN A 45 0.77 -7.59 1.36
C GLN A 45 1.89 -8.42 1.98
N LEU A 46 2.86 -8.78 1.16
CA LEU A 46 4.11 -9.40 1.60
C LEU A 46 5.14 -8.31 1.97
N PRO A 47 6.01 -8.53 2.96
CA PRO A 47 7.08 -7.59 3.26
C PRO A 47 8.02 -7.41 2.05
N PRO A 48 8.37 -6.16 1.66
CA PRO A 48 9.24 -5.90 0.51
C PRO A 48 10.60 -6.61 0.58
N ALA A 49 11.14 -6.81 1.78
CA ALA A 49 12.46 -7.42 1.99
C ALA A 49 12.58 -8.87 1.50
N ILE A 50 11.46 -9.58 1.32
CA ILE A 50 11.45 -10.95 0.79
C ILE A 50 11.74 -10.96 -0.72
N GLN A 51 11.53 -9.83 -1.42
CA GLN A 51 11.66 -9.78 -2.88
C GLN A 51 13.08 -9.53 -3.37
N VAL A 52 13.98 -9.00 -2.53
CA VAL A 52 15.29 -8.49 -3.00
C VAL A 52 16.48 -9.41 -2.70
N HIS A 53 16.38 -10.31 -1.70
CA HIS A 53 17.50 -11.19 -1.30
C HIS A 53 17.10 -12.64 -1.04
N ALA A 54 16.30 -13.24 -1.93
CA ALA A 54 16.11 -14.70 -1.95
C ALA A 54 17.38 -15.48 -2.36
N SER A 55 18.50 -14.79 -2.61
CA SER A 55 19.79 -15.39 -2.93
C SER A 55 20.69 -15.47 -1.69
N TYR A 56 20.93 -16.69 -1.19
CA TYR A 56 22.10 -17.11 -0.39
C TYR A 56 22.11 -17.00 1.15
N SER A 57 21.01 -16.77 1.86
CA SER A 57 21.00 -17.11 3.30
C SER A 57 20.63 -18.59 3.48
N THR A 58 21.64 -19.45 3.58
CA THR A 58 21.48 -20.88 3.91
C THR A 58 21.19 -21.13 5.40
N ASN A 59 21.06 -20.08 6.21
CA ASN A 59 20.62 -20.24 7.58
C ASN A 59 19.10 -20.36 7.62
N ARG A 60 18.66 -21.54 8.05
CA ARG A 60 17.27 -21.99 8.21
C ARG A 60 16.54 -21.23 9.32
N ASP A 61 16.69 -19.91 9.39
CA ASP A 61 15.70 -19.07 10.05
C ASP A 61 14.51 -19.05 9.12
N THR A 62 13.71 -20.11 9.25
CA THR A 62 12.52 -20.42 8.46
C THR A 62 11.74 -19.14 8.18
N ASN A 63 11.76 -18.73 6.92
CA ASN A 63 11.05 -17.60 6.36
C ASN A 63 9.66 -17.49 6.98
N ASN A 64 9.51 -16.64 7.98
CA ASN A 64 8.20 -16.28 8.48
C ASN A 64 7.62 -15.33 7.43
N PHE A 65 6.92 -15.90 6.44
CA PHE A 65 6.20 -15.13 5.43
C PHE A 65 4.98 -14.55 6.11
N ILE A 66 5.08 -13.28 6.48
CA ILE A 66 4.05 -12.61 7.25
C ILE A 66 3.13 -11.91 6.27
N VAL A 67 1.97 -12.48 6.03
CA VAL A 67 0.94 -11.84 5.21
C VAL A 67 0.24 -10.79 6.06
N THR A 68 0.34 -9.53 5.64
CA THR A 68 -0.48 -8.44 6.19
C THR A 68 -1.71 -8.29 5.32
N LEU A 69 -2.90 -8.27 5.92
CA LEU A 69 -4.14 -8.01 5.21
C LEU A 69 -4.44 -6.51 5.31
N SER A 70 -4.21 -5.77 4.24
CA SER A 70 -4.36 -4.32 4.20
C SER A 70 -5.69 -3.94 3.54
N VAL A 71 -6.45 -3.08 4.19
CA VAL A 71 -7.67 -2.49 3.67
C VAL A 71 -7.31 -1.15 3.03
N MET A 72 -7.67 -1.01 1.76
CA MET A 72 -7.41 0.17 0.96
C MET A 72 -8.70 0.82 0.48
N LYS A 73 -8.70 2.13 0.33
CA LYS A 73 -9.76 2.92 -0.29
C LYS A 73 -9.09 4.08 -1.02
N ASN A 74 -9.47 4.34 -2.27
CA ASN A 74 -8.83 5.33 -3.14
C ASN A 74 -7.29 5.20 -3.20
N ASP A 75 -6.78 3.97 -3.30
CA ASP A 75 -5.35 3.64 -3.30
C ASP A 75 -4.57 3.97 -2.02
N GLU A 76 -5.24 4.44 -0.95
CA GLU A 76 -4.65 4.69 0.36
C GLU A 76 -4.94 3.53 1.33
N THR A 77 -3.96 3.15 2.14
CA THR A 77 -4.17 2.15 3.21
C THR A 77 -4.73 2.83 4.46
N ILE A 78 -5.93 2.41 4.88
CA ILE A 78 -6.63 3.00 6.03
C ILE A 78 -6.58 2.10 7.27
N PHE A 79 -6.44 0.80 7.06
CA PHE A 79 -6.53 -0.22 8.11
C PHE A 79 -5.74 -1.46 7.70
N PHE A 80 -5.11 -2.17 8.63
CA PHE A 80 -4.50 -3.46 8.34
C PHE A 80 -4.47 -4.42 9.53
N VAL A 81 -4.40 -5.71 9.23
CA VAL A 81 -4.26 -6.79 10.24
C VAL A 81 -3.01 -7.62 9.96
N ASN A 82 -2.25 -7.89 11.02
CA ASN A 82 -1.17 -8.87 11.03
C ASN A 82 -1.53 -10.00 11.99
N ALA A 83 -1.87 -11.17 11.44
CA ALA A 83 -2.24 -12.35 12.23
C ALA A 83 -1.02 -13.22 12.53
N LYS A 84 -1.00 -13.81 13.73
CA LYS A 84 -0.03 -14.79 14.25
C LYS A 84 -0.76 -16.02 14.77
N ALA A 85 -0.07 -17.15 14.82
CA ALA A 85 -0.62 -18.34 15.45
C ALA A 85 -0.80 -18.12 16.98
N PRO A 86 -1.94 -18.53 17.57
CA PRO A 86 -2.22 -18.34 18.99
C PRO A 86 -1.17 -18.96 19.91
N LYS A 87 -0.59 -20.12 19.53
CA LYS A 87 0.49 -20.79 20.28
C LYS A 87 1.70 -19.90 20.55
N TYR A 88 1.92 -18.86 19.76
CA TYR A 88 3.02 -17.91 19.95
C TYR A 88 2.73 -16.81 20.96
N LEU A 89 1.48 -16.63 21.41
CA LEU A 89 1.13 -15.56 22.35
C LEU A 89 1.87 -15.67 23.69
N GLY A 90 2.18 -16.89 24.14
CA GLY A 90 2.99 -17.13 25.35
C GLY A 90 4.46 -16.73 25.20
N ASN A 91 4.97 -16.62 23.98
CA ASN A 91 6.38 -16.36 23.70
C ASN A 91 6.67 -14.84 23.66
N THR A 92 7.48 -14.35 24.60
CA THR A 92 7.89 -12.94 24.68
C THR A 92 8.57 -12.42 23.42
N TYR A 93 9.42 -13.23 22.79
CA TYR A 93 10.08 -12.86 21.54
C TYR A 93 9.07 -12.70 20.40
N ALA A 94 8.08 -13.60 20.31
CA ALA A 94 7.04 -13.51 19.28
C ALA A 94 6.16 -12.27 19.46
N ARG A 95 5.81 -11.91 20.70
CA ARG A 95 5.09 -10.67 21.01
C ARG A 95 5.89 -9.44 20.61
N PHE A 96 7.19 -9.43 20.92
CA PHE A 96 8.10 -8.35 20.50
C PHE A 96 8.17 -8.21 18.97
N ALA A 97 8.39 -9.32 18.27
CA ALA A 97 8.43 -9.33 16.81
C ALA A 97 7.11 -8.87 16.19
N ALA A 98 5.96 -9.22 16.78
CA ALA A 98 4.65 -8.77 16.32
C ALA A 98 4.46 -7.24 16.46
N ASP A 99 4.87 -6.64 17.59
CA ASP A 99 4.85 -5.19 17.80
C ASP A 99 5.77 -4.46 16.81
N GLU A 100 7.00 -4.94 16.64
CA GLU A 100 7.95 -4.37 15.68
C GLU A 100 7.41 -4.44 14.24
N GLN A 101 6.77 -5.55 13.87
CA GLN A 101 6.18 -5.71 12.54
C GLN A 101 5.05 -4.71 12.28
N ILE A 102 4.13 -4.52 13.23
CA ILE A 102 3.06 -3.53 13.07
C ILE A 102 3.65 -2.12 12.89
N ARG A 103 4.62 -1.73 13.74
CA ARG A 103 5.27 -0.41 13.62
C ARG A 103 5.98 -0.24 12.29
N LYS A 104 6.68 -1.28 11.83
CA LYS A 104 7.30 -1.28 10.51
C LYS A 104 6.28 -1.09 9.39
N ARG A 105 5.07 -1.66 9.51
CA ARG A 105 3.99 -1.42 8.54
C ARG A 105 3.50 0.02 8.56
N PHE A 106 3.34 0.63 9.73
CA PHE A 106 3.06 2.07 9.81
C PHE A 106 4.11 2.91 9.10
N TYR A 107 5.40 2.66 9.34
CA TYR A 107 6.47 3.40 8.65
C TYR A 107 6.46 3.19 7.13
N GLN A 108 6.13 1.99 6.66
CA GLN A 108 6.05 1.69 5.22
C GLN A 108 4.87 2.39 4.54
N GLY A 109 3.73 2.48 5.23
CA GLY A 109 2.52 3.14 4.73
C GLY A 109 2.46 4.64 5.03
N PHE A 110 3.42 5.19 5.79
CA PHE A 110 3.32 6.52 6.39
C PHE A 110 3.07 7.63 5.35
N GLU A 111 3.84 7.65 4.26
CA GLU A 111 3.71 8.68 3.22
C GLU A 111 2.38 8.59 2.47
N SER A 112 1.87 7.38 2.25
CA SER A 112 0.66 7.10 1.46
C SER A 112 -0.60 6.87 2.31
N SER A 113 -0.52 7.06 3.62
CA SER A 113 -1.67 6.90 4.52
C SER A 113 -2.39 8.23 4.71
N PRO A 114 -3.69 8.20 5.02
CA PRO A 114 -4.38 9.38 5.55
C PRO A 114 -3.75 9.88 6.86
N TYR A 115 -4.29 10.97 7.39
CA TYR A 115 -3.87 11.59 8.64
C TYR A 115 -3.85 10.60 9.83
N LYS A 116 -4.79 9.67 9.84
CA LYS A 116 -4.91 8.63 10.86
C LYS A 116 -4.99 7.26 10.19
N MET A 117 -4.29 6.25 10.71
CA MET A 117 -4.33 4.88 10.18
C MET A 117 -4.40 3.89 11.34
N HIS A 118 -5.18 2.82 11.18
CA HIS A 118 -5.35 1.80 12.20
C HIS A 118 -4.64 0.49 11.83
N GLY A 119 -4.14 -0.21 12.85
CA GLY A 119 -3.46 -1.48 12.68
C GLY A 119 -3.84 -2.45 13.81
N ILE A 120 -3.95 -3.73 13.50
CA ILE A 120 -4.22 -4.77 14.50
C ILE A 120 -3.13 -5.83 14.43
N SER A 121 -2.53 -6.13 15.58
CA SER A 121 -1.76 -7.36 15.77
C SER A 121 -2.68 -8.41 16.40
N ALA A 122 -2.82 -9.56 15.76
CA ALA A 122 -3.63 -10.66 16.25
C ALA A 122 -2.80 -11.91 16.53
N PHE A 123 -3.07 -12.61 17.63
CA PHE A 123 -2.65 -13.98 17.90
C PHE A 123 -3.90 -14.85 17.91
N GLY A 124 -4.21 -15.52 16.80
CA GLY A 124 -5.52 -16.12 16.60
C GLY A 124 -6.62 -15.06 16.60
N THR A 125 -7.49 -15.11 17.61
CA THR A 125 -8.57 -14.13 17.84
C THR A 125 -8.22 -13.08 18.90
N ASN A 126 -7.11 -13.24 19.61
CA ASN A 126 -6.63 -12.28 20.60
C ASN A 126 -5.95 -11.09 19.91
N VAL A 127 -6.37 -9.87 20.19
CA VAL A 127 -5.97 -8.68 19.43
C VAL A 127 -5.35 -7.59 20.29
N SER A 128 -4.41 -6.87 19.67
CA SER A 128 -3.91 -5.60 20.13
C SER A 128 -4.15 -4.54 19.05
N PHE A 129 -4.71 -3.40 19.47
CA PHE A 129 -5.03 -2.27 18.60
C PHE A 129 -3.89 -1.27 18.58
N TYR A 130 -3.59 -0.79 17.39
CA TYR A 130 -2.59 0.23 17.13
C TYR A 130 -3.20 1.35 16.29
N GLU A 131 -2.65 2.54 16.46
CA GLU A 131 -3.06 3.75 15.79
C GLU A 131 -1.81 4.54 15.41
N LEU A 132 -1.78 5.04 14.18
CA LEU A 132 -0.88 6.10 13.75
C LEU A 132 -1.71 7.37 13.59
N GLU A 133 -1.24 8.45 14.20
CA GLU A 133 -1.78 9.80 14.03
C GLU A 133 -0.65 10.73 13.58
N LYS A 134 -0.80 11.39 12.43
CA LYS A 134 0.15 12.40 11.95
C LYS A 134 -0.05 13.68 12.77
N GLU A 135 1.01 14.41 13.13
CA GLU A 135 0.84 15.60 14.01
C GLU A 135 0.50 16.88 13.23
N ASN A 136 0.79 16.93 11.92
CA ASN A 136 0.62 18.12 11.09
C ASN A 136 -0.01 17.77 9.73
N ALA A 137 -0.65 18.76 9.10
CA ALA A 137 -1.19 18.64 7.74
C ALA A 137 -0.12 18.28 6.70
N ASP A 138 1.12 18.73 6.91
CA ASP A 138 2.28 18.40 6.06
C ASP A 138 2.74 16.95 6.22
N GLY A 139 2.22 16.23 7.22
CA GLY A 139 2.37 14.78 7.34
C GLY A 139 3.77 14.25 7.61
N HIS A 140 4.75 15.09 7.96
CA HIS A 140 6.15 14.68 8.15
C HIS A 140 6.46 13.99 9.48
N CYS A 141 5.56 14.04 10.46
CA CYS A 141 5.71 13.36 11.74
C CYS A 141 4.40 12.72 12.17
N GLY A 142 4.50 11.62 12.93
CA GLY A 142 3.34 10.97 13.52
C GLY A 142 3.69 10.11 14.73
N ILE A 143 2.68 9.88 15.56
CA ILE A 143 2.77 9.10 16.78
C ILE A 143 2.09 7.76 16.54
N ILE A 144 2.80 6.66 16.85
CA ILE A 144 2.20 5.33 16.87
C ILE A 144 1.86 4.95 18.32
N ARG A 145 0.57 4.70 18.58
CA ARG A 145 0.05 4.17 19.85
C ARG A 145 -0.28 2.67 19.71
N PRO A 146 -0.14 1.87 20.79
CA PRO A 146 0.51 2.22 22.05
C PRO A 146 2.01 2.51 21.88
N ARG A 147 2.67 3.03 22.92
CA ARG A 147 4.13 3.27 22.90
C ARG A 147 4.91 1.97 22.63
N PRO A 148 6.08 2.07 21.97
CA PRO A 148 6.93 0.91 21.70
C PRO A 148 7.31 0.18 22.97
N ALA A 149 7.56 -1.12 22.80
CA ALA A 149 8.21 -1.94 23.82
C ALA A 149 9.49 -1.26 24.32
N ALA A 150 9.82 -1.46 25.60
CA ALA A 150 11.17 -1.16 26.05
C ALA A 150 12.18 -2.01 25.26
N LYS A 151 13.37 -1.46 25.00
CA LYS A 151 14.43 -2.22 24.35
C LYS A 151 14.89 -3.35 25.27
N TYR A 152 15.18 -4.52 24.70
CA TYR A 152 15.84 -5.58 25.46
C TYR A 152 17.15 -5.07 26.03
N SER A 153 17.38 -5.37 27.31
CA SER A 153 18.70 -5.29 27.92
C SER A 153 19.37 -6.65 27.75
N GLU A 154 20.61 -6.68 27.27
CA GLU A 154 21.41 -7.91 27.23
C GLU A 154 21.64 -8.50 28.64
N GLN A 155 21.48 -7.67 29.67
CA GLN A 155 21.73 -8.03 31.06
C GLN A 155 20.45 -8.45 31.81
N ILE A 156 19.27 -8.05 31.34
CA ILE A 156 18.00 -8.26 32.06
C ILE A 156 16.90 -8.71 31.09
N LEU A 157 16.44 -9.95 31.28
CA LEU A 157 15.27 -10.48 30.59
C LEU A 157 14.00 -9.93 31.25
N VAL A 158 13.54 -8.77 30.79
CA VAL A 158 12.25 -8.19 31.18
C VAL A 158 11.22 -8.50 30.09
N ASP A 159 10.01 -8.85 30.49
CA ASP A 159 8.87 -8.89 29.56
C ASP A 159 8.52 -7.45 29.13
N VAL A 160 9.14 -7.01 28.03
CA VAL A 160 9.01 -5.64 27.53
C VAL A 160 7.68 -5.40 26.80
N ILE A 161 6.97 -6.47 26.42
CA ILE A 161 5.62 -6.38 25.85
C ILE A 161 4.69 -7.32 26.61
N PRO A 162 3.89 -6.76 27.54
CA PRO A 162 3.10 -7.58 28.43
C PRO A 162 2.03 -8.32 27.63
N LYS A 163 1.82 -9.60 27.98
CA LYS A 163 0.84 -10.47 27.31
C LYS A 163 -0.58 -9.89 27.29
N ASN A 164 -0.96 -9.12 28.31
CA ASN A 164 -2.27 -8.47 28.39
C ASN A 164 -2.49 -7.41 27.31
N ARG A 165 -1.48 -7.04 26.52
CA ARG A 165 -1.68 -6.21 25.32
C ARG A 165 -2.59 -6.88 24.27
N TRP A 166 -2.71 -8.22 24.30
CA TRP A 166 -3.60 -9.04 23.47
C TRP A 166 -4.66 -9.76 24.33
N ASP A 167 -5.13 -9.16 25.41
CA ASP A 167 -6.14 -9.78 26.29
C ASP A 167 -7.55 -9.80 25.66
N LEU A 168 -7.85 -8.85 24.77
CA LEU A 168 -9.13 -8.79 24.07
C LEU A 168 -9.24 -9.88 23.01
N ASN A 169 -10.32 -10.64 23.06
CA ASN A 169 -10.68 -11.64 22.05
C ASN A 169 -11.80 -11.08 21.17
N ILE A 170 -11.58 -10.98 19.86
CA ILE A 170 -12.56 -10.36 18.94
C ILE A 170 -13.90 -11.10 18.88
N LEU A 171 -13.96 -12.37 19.26
CA LEU A 171 -15.20 -13.15 19.24
C LEU A 171 -16.10 -12.90 20.44
N ASP A 172 -15.55 -12.29 21.51
CA ASP A 172 -16.32 -11.92 22.68
C ASP A 172 -16.95 -10.52 22.49
N GLU A 173 -17.98 -10.21 23.27
CA GLU A 173 -18.77 -8.98 23.12
C GLU A 173 -17.90 -7.70 23.18
N GLN A 174 -17.06 -7.58 24.20
CA GLN A 174 -16.15 -6.44 24.36
C GLN A 174 -15.14 -6.33 23.20
N GLY A 175 -14.61 -7.47 22.73
CA GLY A 175 -13.66 -7.46 21.63
C GLY A 175 -14.31 -7.08 20.30
N TYR A 176 -15.55 -7.52 20.07
CA TYR A 176 -16.36 -7.09 18.93
C TYR A 176 -16.62 -5.59 18.97
N GLU A 177 -17.05 -5.04 20.10
CA GLU A 177 -17.36 -3.60 20.24
C GLU A 177 -16.13 -2.74 19.96
N ASN A 178 -15.00 -3.03 20.61
CA ASN A 178 -13.75 -2.31 20.39
C ASN A 178 -13.26 -2.45 18.94
N PHE A 179 -13.41 -3.63 18.33
CA PHE A 179 -13.05 -3.82 16.93
C PHE A 179 -13.91 -2.96 16.00
N MET A 180 -15.22 -2.94 16.23
CA MET A 180 -16.16 -2.17 15.42
C MET A 180 -15.95 -0.66 15.59
N GLU A 181 -15.63 -0.18 16.79
CA GLU A 181 -15.25 1.22 17.02
C GLU A 181 -14.08 1.63 16.12
N VAL A 182 -12.99 0.85 16.11
CA VAL A 182 -11.82 1.12 15.26
C VAL A 182 -12.15 1.01 13.77
N VAL A 183 -13.04 0.10 13.37
CA VAL A 183 -13.52 -0.01 11.98
C VAL A 183 -14.28 1.24 11.57
N GLU A 184 -15.21 1.71 12.38
CA GLU A 184 -16.03 2.89 12.05
C GLU A 184 -15.17 4.16 12.05
N GLU A 185 -14.19 4.29 12.95
CA GLU A 185 -13.18 5.34 12.88
C GLU A 185 -12.40 5.30 11.57
N ALA A 186 -11.92 4.12 11.15
CA ALA A 186 -11.18 3.96 9.90
C ALA A 186 -12.02 4.29 8.66
N LYS A 187 -13.33 3.99 8.68
CA LYS A 187 -14.26 4.34 7.60
C LYS A 187 -14.57 5.83 7.53
N ALA A 188 -14.60 6.50 8.68
CA ALA A 188 -14.87 7.92 8.79
C ALA A 188 -13.69 8.82 8.38
N LEU A 189 -12.53 8.23 8.09
CA LEU A 189 -11.38 8.97 7.59
C LEU A 189 -11.73 9.64 6.26
N GLU A 190 -11.68 10.96 6.27
CA GLU A 190 -11.71 11.76 5.06
C GLU A 190 -10.43 11.49 4.29
N LEU A 191 -10.55 10.76 3.19
CA LEU A 191 -9.46 10.58 2.26
C LEU A 191 -9.35 11.83 1.42
N HIS A 192 -8.12 12.24 1.10
CA HIS A 192 -7.93 13.28 0.11
C HIS A 192 -8.63 12.84 -1.17
N GLU A 193 -9.63 13.62 -1.62
CA GLU A 193 -10.17 13.38 -2.94
C GLU A 193 -8.98 13.46 -3.91
N PRO A 194 -8.74 12.41 -4.72
CA PRO A 194 -7.61 12.40 -5.63
C PRO A 194 -7.75 13.65 -6.47
N ALA A 195 -6.82 14.60 -6.28
CA ALA A 195 -6.89 15.94 -6.85
C ALA A 195 -7.31 15.78 -8.31
N SER A 196 -8.54 16.20 -8.63
CA SER A 196 -9.27 15.79 -9.82
C SER A 196 -8.28 15.69 -10.97
N SER A 197 -7.99 14.47 -11.42
CA SER A 197 -6.85 14.24 -12.31
C SER A 197 -6.91 15.27 -13.41
N CYS A 198 -5.99 16.24 -13.39
CA CYS A 198 -6.00 17.31 -14.36
C CYS A 198 -5.59 16.63 -15.66
N SER A 199 -6.60 16.16 -16.40
CA SER A 199 -6.42 15.48 -17.68
C SER A 199 -5.96 16.57 -18.63
N SER A 200 -4.65 16.83 -18.59
CA SER A 200 -3.97 17.74 -19.50
C SER A 200 -3.99 17.04 -20.85
N THR A 201 -5.07 17.25 -21.58
CA THR A 201 -5.15 16.83 -22.97
C THR A 201 -4.17 17.72 -23.72
N ILE A 202 -2.96 17.22 -23.95
CA ILE A 202 -2.00 17.85 -24.85
C ILE A 202 -2.52 17.64 -26.26
N VAL A 203 -3.37 18.56 -26.74
CA VAL A 203 -3.78 18.59 -28.15
C VAL A 203 -2.62 19.15 -28.95
N THR A 204 -1.81 18.29 -29.54
CA THR A 204 -0.88 18.71 -30.60
C THR A 204 -1.62 18.72 -31.93
N GLY A 205 -2.05 19.90 -32.37
CA GLY A 205 -2.56 20.10 -33.72
C GLY A 205 -1.42 20.08 -34.73
N PHE A 206 -1.22 18.98 -35.44
CA PHE A 206 -0.27 18.91 -36.55
C PHE A 206 -0.96 19.21 -37.88
N ASN A 207 -0.51 20.28 -38.54
CA ASN A 207 -0.92 20.61 -39.90
C ASN A 207 0.04 19.94 -40.89
N SER A 208 -0.49 19.04 -41.71
CA SER A 208 0.28 18.20 -42.63
C SER A 208 0.70 19.00 -43.87
N ASN A 209 1.79 19.78 -43.76
CA ASN A 209 2.57 20.20 -44.92
C ASN A 209 4.02 19.78 -44.74
N SER A 210 4.46 18.94 -45.67
CA SER A 210 5.70 18.18 -45.73
C SER A 210 6.95 19.03 -45.48
N LYS A 211 7.50 18.99 -44.26
CA LYS A 211 8.90 19.31 -43.87
C LYS A 211 9.20 19.17 -42.35
N CYS A 212 8.22 18.79 -41.50
CA CYS A 212 8.37 18.84 -40.04
C CYS A 212 9.01 17.65 -39.31
N ILE A 213 9.51 16.61 -39.99
CA ILE A 213 10.14 15.46 -39.28
C ILE A 213 11.44 15.88 -38.54
N MET A 214 12.12 16.96 -38.97
CA MET A 214 13.32 17.46 -38.28
C MET A 214 13.07 18.26 -36.99
N VAL A 215 11.82 18.58 -36.63
CA VAL A 215 11.50 19.40 -35.44
C VAL A 215 11.00 18.55 -34.27
N ILE A 216 10.55 17.32 -34.53
CA ILE A 216 9.99 16.44 -33.49
C ILE A 216 11.09 15.76 -32.68
N LEU A 217 12.21 15.40 -33.32
CA LEU A 217 13.32 14.71 -32.66
C LEU A 217 13.97 15.56 -31.54
N PRO A 218 14.25 16.86 -31.73
CA PRO A 218 14.80 17.70 -30.66
C PRO A 218 13.84 17.89 -29.48
N ILE A 219 12.52 17.91 -29.71
CA ILE A 219 11.53 18.05 -28.63
C ILE A 219 11.45 16.76 -27.82
N ILE A 220 11.43 15.60 -28.48
CA ILE A 220 11.47 14.30 -27.79
C ILE A 220 12.78 14.15 -27.03
N ILE A 221 13.93 14.50 -27.64
CA ILE A 221 15.24 14.44 -26.99
C ILE A 221 15.30 15.40 -25.79
N SER A 222 14.77 16.62 -25.90
CA SER A 222 14.73 17.56 -24.77
C SER A 222 13.81 17.10 -23.65
N VAL A 223 12.67 16.46 -23.95
CA VAL A 223 11.77 15.88 -22.94
C VAL A 223 12.43 14.68 -22.26
N VAL A 224 13.08 13.79 -23.02
CA VAL A 224 13.85 12.65 -22.47
C VAL A 224 14.99 13.15 -21.58
N ASN A 225 15.77 14.12 -22.04
CA ASN A 225 16.88 14.69 -21.27
C ASN A 225 16.40 15.45 -20.02
N LEU A 226 15.25 16.13 -20.08
CA LEU A 226 14.65 16.79 -18.92
C LEU A 226 14.22 15.76 -17.87
N LEU A 227 13.63 14.65 -18.31
CA LEU A 227 13.23 13.53 -17.45
C LEU A 227 14.44 12.78 -16.88
N GLU A 228 15.53 12.62 -17.63
CA GLU A 228 16.79 12.03 -17.13
C GLU A 228 17.56 12.95 -16.16
N SER A 229 17.45 14.27 -16.32
CA SER A 229 18.12 15.24 -15.44
C SER A 229 17.42 15.45 -14.09
N GLN A 230 16.14 15.08 -13.99
CA GLN A 230 15.40 15.06 -12.75
C GLN A 230 15.72 13.75 -12.02
N SER A 231 16.48 13.84 -10.93
CA SER A 231 17.03 12.71 -10.17
C SER A 231 15.97 11.93 -9.35
N TYR A 232 14.81 11.64 -9.93
CA TYR A 232 13.76 10.82 -9.34
C TYR A 232 13.78 9.44 -9.99
N ARG A 233 14.41 8.48 -9.31
CA ARG A 233 14.38 7.06 -9.68
C ARG A 233 13.01 6.46 -9.32
N CYS A 234 12.01 6.65 -10.16
CA CYS A 234 10.85 5.77 -10.19
C CYS A 234 11.09 4.68 -11.24
N PRO A 235 11.18 3.38 -10.88
CA PRO A 235 11.50 2.31 -11.82
C PRO A 235 10.39 2.02 -12.86
N TYR A 236 9.25 2.71 -12.80
CA TYR A 236 8.10 2.47 -13.68
C TYR A 236 7.97 3.48 -14.84
N ASP A 237 8.61 4.66 -14.74
CA ASP A 237 8.45 5.73 -15.75
C ASP A 237 9.16 5.42 -17.07
N SER A 238 10.28 4.70 -17.02
CA SER A 238 11.05 4.33 -18.21
C SER A 238 10.29 3.34 -19.12
N ILE A 239 9.40 2.53 -18.56
CA ILE A 239 8.64 1.50 -19.29
C ILE A 239 7.48 2.13 -20.06
N CYS A 240 6.75 3.08 -19.45
CA CYS A 240 5.68 3.82 -20.11
C CYS A 240 6.20 4.64 -21.30
N LEU A 241 7.37 5.26 -21.15
CA LEU A 241 8.01 6.02 -22.24
C LEU A 241 8.42 5.11 -23.41
N LEU A 242 8.95 3.91 -23.12
CA LEU A 242 9.36 2.94 -24.14
C LEU A 242 8.18 2.41 -24.96
N VAL A 243 7.02 2.19 -24.33
CA VAL A 243 5.80 1.71 -24.99
C VAL A 243 5.22 2.79 -25.92
N ALA A 244 5.21 4.05 -25.48
CA ALA A 244 4.74 5.17 -26.31
C ALA A 244 5.62 5.38 -27.56
N VAL A 245 6.95 5.27 -27.42
CA VAL A 245 7.89 5.40 -28.54
C VAL A 245 7.76 4.21 -29.51
N ARG A 246 7.50 3.00 -29.01
CA ARG A 246 7.34 1.80 -29.85
C ARG A 246 6.06 1.84 -30.70
N LEU A 247 4.95 2.32 -30.14
CA LEU A 247 3.68 2.49 -30.88
C LEU A 247 3.79 3.53 -32.00
N LEU A 248 4.58 4.58 -31.80
CA LEU A 248 4.88 5.60 -32.82
C LEU A 248 5.68 5.04 -34.00
N PHE A 249 6.57 4.06 -33.77
CA PHE A 249 7.36 3.43 -34.83
C PHE A 249 6.58 2.38 -35.62
N GLU A 250 5.73 1.57 -34.98
CA GLU A 250 4.95 0.54 -35.68
C GLU A 250 3.90 1.14 -36.63
N HIS A 251 3.32 2.29 -36.26
CA HIS A 251 2.35 2.97 -37.13
C HIS A 251 2.97 3.63 -38.37
N HIS A 252 4.27 3.94 -38.34
CA HIS A 252 5.01 4.52 -39.47
C HIS A 252 5.60 3.47 -40.44
N ALA A 253 5.54 2.17 -40.10
CA ALA A 253 6.01 1.09 -40.96
C ALA A 253 5.02 0.70 -42.09
N LEU A 254 3.85 1.34 -42.17
CA LEU A 254 2.89 1.10 -43.26
C LEU A 254 3.13 2.11 -44.38
N ALA A 255 3.61 1.61 -45.53
CA ALA A 255 3.93 2.40 -46.72
C ALA A 255 2.70 3.20 -47.23
N PRO A 256 2.90 4.41 -47.79
CA PRO A 256 1.81 5.24 -48.27
C PRO A 256 1.15 4.62 -49.51
N HIS A 257 -0.17 4.39 -49.44
CA HIS A 257 -0.99 4.09 -50.61
C HIS A 257 -1.39 5.40 -51.32
N PRO A 258 -1.15 5.54 -52.65
CA PRO A 258 -1.55 6.72 -53.39
C PRO A 258 -3.09 6.74 -53.55
N GLY A 259 -3.73 7.79 -53.03
CA GLY A 259 -5.13 8.10 -53.35
C GLY A 259 -6.11 8.31 -52.18
N ARG A 260 -5.66 8.35 -50.91
CA ARG A 260 -6.56 8.71 -49.78
C ARG A 260 -6.36 10.14 -49.28
N PRO A 261 -7.43 10.89 -48.99
CA PRO A 261 -7.35 12.24 -48.44
C PRO A 261 -6.82 12.22 -46.99
N ASN A 262 -6.15 13.31 -46.61
CA ASN A 262 -5.47 13.51 -45.33
C ASN A 262 -6.34 13.10 -44.12
N HIS A 263 -5.94 12.05 -43.41
CA HIS A 263 -6.47 11.74 -42.09
C HIS A 263 -5.62 12.47 -41.04
N HIS A 264 -6.26 13.29 -40.20
CA HIS A 264 -5.62 13.81 -38.99
C HIS A 264 -5.38 12.64 -38.04
N LEU A 265 -4.11 12.34 -37.77
CA LEU A 265 -3.73 11.37 -36.75
C LEU A 265 -3.79 12.08 -35.39
N LEU A 266 -4.84 11.81 -34.62
CA LEU A 266 -4.94 12.28 -33.24
C LEU A 266 -4.27 11.22 -32.34
N ILE A 267 -3.07 11.51 -31.84
CA ILE A 267 -2.43 10.66 -30.84
C ILE A 267 -2.82 11.22 -29.47
N LYS A 268 -3.72 10.53 -28.76
CA LYS A 268 -4.02 10.85 -27.37
C LYS A 268 -3.02 10.09 -26.49
N ILE A 269 -2.15 10.81 -25.80
CA ILE A 269 -1.26 10.25 -24.78
C ILE A 269 -1.81 10.71 -23.43
N ASP A 270 -2.44 9.80 -22.70
CA ASP A 270 -2.89 10.06 -21.33
C ASP A 270 -1.70 9.79 -20.39
N CYS A 271 -1.02 10.85 -19.96
CA CYS A 271 -0.01 10.76 -18.91
C CYS A 271 -0.60 11.23 -17.58
N GLN A 272 -0.55 10.37 -16.55
CA GLN A 272 -0.86 10.76 -15.19
C GLN A 272 0.41 11.29 -14.52
N PHE A 273 0.42 12.57 -14.13
CA PHE A 273 1.47 13.15 -13.29
C PHE A 273 0.82 13.92 -12.12
N PRO A 274 1.33 13.79 -10.88
CA PRO A 274 1.00 14.73 -9.83
C PRO A 274 1.63 16.10 -10.14
N MET A 275 0.83 17.18 -10.14
CA MET A 275 1.35 18.54 -10.24
C MET A 275 2.08 18.90 -8.94
N ILE A 276 3.38 19.17 -9.02
CA ILE A 276 4.14 19.85 -7.97
C ILE A 276 4.13 21.35 -8.32
N GLU A 277 3.42 22.15 -7.51
CA GLU A 277 3.35 23.61 -7.66
C GLU A 277 4.68 24.23 -7.18
N MET A 278 5.62 24.47 -8.10
CA MET A 278 6.86 25.21 -7.80
C MET A 278 6.56 26.72 -7.68
N LYS A 279 6.33 27.19 -6.45
CA LYS A 279 6.45 28.63 -6.14
C LYS A 279 7.93 29.02 -6.18
N ARG A 280 8.35 29.68 -7.26
CA ARG A 280 9.61 30.43 -7.29
C ARG A 280 9.38 31.80 -6.65
N GLU A 281 9.85 31.98 -5.42
CA GLU A 281 10.21 33.31 -4.94
C GLU A 281 11.55 33.70 -5.58
N ILE A 282 11.53 34.80 -6.34
CA ILE A 282 12.74 35.45 -6.84
C ILE A 282 13.17 36.40 -5.72
N ILE A 283 14.33 36.15 -5.11
CA ILE A 283 15.08 37.11 -4.29
C ILE A 283 16.10 37.80 -5.20
#